data_AF-A0A956LZI7-F1
#
_entry.id   AF-A0A956LZI7-F1
#
_cell.length_a   1.000
_cell.length_b   1.000
_cell.length_c   1.000
_cell.angle_alpha   90.00
_cell.angle_beta   90.00
_cell.angle_gamma   90.00
#
_symmetry.space_group_name_H-M   'P 1'
#
loop_
_entity.id
_entity.type
_entity.pdbx_description
1 polymer ?
#
loop_
_entity_poly.entity_id
_entity_poly.type
_entity_poly.pdbx_seq_one_letter_code
_entity_poly.pdbx_strand_id
1 'polypeptide(L)'
;MSKLHPMFAFGLCLALLGCSSSTQPESAASAPPSEEAQTLALYLTGDLYPPAELSAQLDNELAAIRTRFRDQFPMLESIHFQLQVANELILRFDPETAASIQAGEYHGWDDLNKRYPADVVLSYGFERFRTLSLRFRALLNPRRLVGTYRSLPGLEHAGTNGQFNFVSHLYPRATDRGMTYLFQSGWGDCPAGCIFNEYWYFTVEDGEVEFVFHARPENPTPERWNEARRNIEEYEAFYDQPQRTDSPRFVTLGD
;
A
#
# COMPACT_ATOMS: atom_id res chain seq x y z
N MET A 1 -23.57 -76.70 33.51
CA MET A 1 -22.66 -75.58 33.16
C MET A 1 -23.56 -74.34 33.02
N SER A 2 -23.89 -73.59 34.08
CA SER A 2 -23.12 -72.45 34.66
C SER A 2 -22.66 -71.50 33.54
N LYS A 3 -23.10 -70.23 33.39
CA LYS A 3 -23.13 -69.08 34.34
C LYS A 3 -24.02 -67.94 33.75
N LEU A 4 -24.96 -67.34 34.50
CA LEU A 4 -24.89 -66.07 35.28
C LEU A 4 -24.69 -64.77 34.46
N HIS A 5 -25.70 -63.89 34.50
CA HIS A 5 -25.64 -62.44 34.23
C HIS A 5 -24.81 -61.70 35.31
N PRO A 6 -24.32 -60.47 35.01
CA PRO A 6 -24.83 -59.35 35.81
C PRO A 6 -25.05 -58.01 35.07
N MET A 7 -26.01 -57.27 35.62
CA MET A 7 -26.26 -55.83 35.46
C MET A 7 -25.07 -54.98 35.93
N PHE A 8 -24.76 -53.88 35.24
CA PHE A 8 -24.09 -52.69 35.80
C PHE A 8 -24.60 -51.47 35.00
N ALA A 9 -25.51 -50.68 35.57
CA ALA A 9 -25.24 -49.47 36.36
C ALA A 9 -24.94 -48.23 35.50
N PHE A 10 -26.01 -47.50 35.18
CA PHE A 10 -26.00 -46.14 34.62
C PHE A 10 -25.45 -45.16 35.68
N GLY A 11 -24.22 -44.67 35.48
CA GLY A 11 -23.62 -43.61 36.27
C GLY A 11 -23.92 -42.24 35.66
N LEU A 12 -24.85 -41.50 36.26
CA LEU A 12 -25.15 -40.10 35.96
C LEU A 12 -24.03 -39.23 36.54
N CYS A 13 -23.07 -38.81 35.70
CA CYS A 13 -22.01 -37.90 36.10
C CYS A 13 -22.48 -36.45 35.88
N LEU A 14 -22.92 -35.81 36.97
CA LEU A 14 -23.33 -34.40 37.00
C LEU A 14 -22.06 -33.52 36.97
N ALA A 15 -21.60 -33.16 35.78
CA ALA A 15 -20.49 -32.23 35.61
C ALA A 15 -20.97 -30.80 35.87
N LEU A 16 -20.53 -30.23 37.00
CA LEU A 16 -20.66 -28.82 37.34
C LEU A 16 -19.85 -28.00 36.33
N LEU A 17 -20.53 -27.45 35.31
CA LEU A 17 -19.98 -26.46 34.38
C LEU A 17 -19.75 -25.14 35.15
N GLY A 18 -18.59 -25.03 35.78
CA GLY A 18 -18.08 -23.75 36.26
C GLY A 18 -17.70 -22.89 35.06
N CYS A 19 -18.54 -21.91 34.73
CA CYS A 19 -18.19 -20.82 33.81
C CYS A 19 -17.08 -19.97 34.45
N SER A 20 -15.84 -20.42 34.37
CA SER A 20 -14.69 -19.53 34.56
C SER A 20 -14.64 -18.59 33.38
N SER A 21 -15.28 -17.43 33.53
CA SER A 21 -15.09 -16.27 32.68
C SER A 21 -13.63 -15.83 32.81
N SER A 22 -12.75 -16.48 32.05
CA SER A 22 -11.39 -16.01 31.83
C SER A 22 -11.51 -14.69 31.09
N THR A 23 -11.48 -13.59 31.84
CA THR A 23 -11.27 -12.24 31.30
C THR A 23 -9.91 -12.26 30.64
N GLN A 24 -9.84 -12.58 29.34
CA GLN A 24 -8.62 -12.34 28.59
C GLN A 24 -8.34 -10.84 28.73
N PRO A 25 -7.13 -10.46 29.18
CA PRO A 25 -6.76 -9.06 29.25
C PRO A 25 -7.03 -8.47 27.87
N GLU A 26 -7.88 -7.45 27.84
CA GLU A 26 -8.15 -6.65 26.65
C GLU A 26 -6.80 -6.21 26.13
N SER A 27 -6.32 -6.88 25.08
CA SER A 27 -5.01 -6.61 24.47
C SER A 27 -5.02 -5.14 24.13
N ALA A 28 -4.12 -4.37 24.74
CA ALA A 28 -4.00 -2.95 24.44
C ALA A 28 -3.99 -2.79 22.92
N ALA A 29 -4.95 -2.01 22.39
CA ALA A 29 -5.07 -1.80 20.96
C ALA A 29 -3.70 -1.35 20.43
N SER A 30 -3.12 -2.10 19.49
CA SER A 30 -1.86 -1.71 18.87
C SER A 30 -2.03 -0.33 18.23
N ALA A 31 -0.96 0.45 18.20
CA ALA A 31 -0.96 1.70 17.44
C ALA A 31 -1.37 1.41 15.98
N PRO A 32 -2.10 2.33 15.32
CA PRO A 32 -2.42 2.15 13.91
C PRO A 32 -1.12 2.09 13.08
N PRO A 33 -1.06 1.27 12.02
CA PRO A 33 0.11 1.21 11.14
C PRO A 33 0.46 2.57 10.54
N SER A 34 1.73 2.83 10.25
CA SER A 34 2.15 4.07 9.60
C SER A 34 1.49 4.27 8.22
N GLU A 35 1.38 5.54 7.80
CA GLU A 35 0.86 5.88 6.47
C GLU A 35 1.71 5.25 5.35
N GLU A 36 3.03 5.16 5.54
CA GLU A 36 3.94 4.48 4.62
C GLU A 36 3.52 3.01 4.45
N ALA A 37 3.37 2.26 5.54
CA ALA A 37 2.99 0.85 5.50
C ALA A 37 1.60 0.63 4.86
N GLN A 38 0.62 1.48 5.17
CA GLN A 38 -0.69 1.44 4.54
C GLN A 38 -0.60 1.70 3.02
N THR A 39 0.25 2.64 2.63
CA THR A 39 0.47 3.02 1.23
C THR A 39 1.18 1.91 0.44
N LEU A 40 2.17 1.23 1.05
CA LEU A 40 2.75 -0.01 0.50
C LEU A 40 1.68 -1.10 0.33
N ALA A 41 0.81 -1.29 1.32
CA ALA A 41 -0.24 -2.32 1.26
C ALA A 41 -1.20 -2.07 0.08
N LEU A 42 -1.57 -0.81 -0.15
CA LEU A 42 -2.37 -0.41 -1.33
C LEU A 42 -1.65 -0.69 -2.65
N TYR A 43 -0.33 -0.46 -2.71
CA TYR A 43 0.48 -0.77 -3.89
C TYR A 43 0.54 -2.28 -4.17
N LEU A 44 0.84 -3.08 -3.15
CA LEU A 44 1.03 -4.53 -3.29
C LEU A 44 -0.25 -5.28 -3.62
N THR A 45 -1.39 -4.85 -3.07
CA THR A 45 -2.68 -5.53 -3.27
C THR A 45 -3.51 -4.92 -4.39
N GLY A 46 -3.27 -3.65 -4.70
CA GLY A 46 -4.16 -2.88 -5.53
C GLY A 46 -5.56 -2.71 -4.93
N ASP A 47 -5.80 -2.99 -3.65
CA ASP A 47 -7.12 -2.80 -3.05
C ASP A 47 -7.50 -1.32 -2.94
N LEU A 48 -8.79 -1.04 -2.73
CA LEU A 48 -9.26 0.34 -2.58
C LEU A 48 -8.86 0.94 -1.24
N TYR A 49 -8.88 0.13 -0.18
CA TYR A 49 -8.51 0.49 1.19
C TYR A 49 -7.30 -0.35 1.62
N PRO A 50 -6.41 0.18 2.47
CA PRO A 50 -5.24 -0.57 2.93
C PRO A 50 -5.70 -1.78 3.77
N PRO A 51 -5.34 -3.02 3.40
CA PRO A 51 -5.65 -4.19 4.21
C PRO A 51 -4.94 -4.09 5.56
N ALA A 52 -5.70 -4.15 6.66
CA ALA A 52 -5.20 -3.84 8.00
C ALA A 52 -4.08 -4.79 8.44
N GLU A 53 -4.25 -6.10 8.20
CA GLU A 53 -3.25 -7.11 8.57
C GLU A 53 -1.93 -6.92 7.82
N LEU A 54 -1.99 -6.77 6.49
CA LEU A 54 -0.80 -6.51 5.68
C LEU A 54 -0.15 -5.17 6.05
N SER A 55 -0.94 -4.13 6.34
CA SER A 55 -0.39 -2.83 6.77
C SER A 55 0.36 -2.95 8.10
N ALA A 56 -0.17 -3.70 9.07
CA ALA A 56 0.51 -3.94 10.33
C ALA A 56 1.78 -4.79 10.16
N GLN A 57 1.74 -5.81 9.29
CA GLN A 57 2.93 -6.59 8.93
C GLN A 57 4.02 -5.69 8.34
N LEU A 58 3.71 -4.93 7.30
CA LEU A 58 4.67 -4.03 6.63
C LEU A 58 5.25 -2.99 7.58
N ASP A 59 4.44 -2.46 8.51
CA ASP A 59 4.88 -1.49 9.52
C ASP A 59 5.95 -2.11 10.45
N ASN A 60 5.70 -3.33 10.93
CA ASN A 60 6.63 -4.08 11.75
C ASN A 60 7.93 -4.42 11.00
N GLU A 61 7.82 -4.85 9.73
CA GLU A 61 8.99 -5.20 8.91
C GLU A 61 9.88 -3.98 8.63
N LEU A 62 9.29 -2.84 8.25
CA LEU A 62 10.02 -1.59 8.03
C LEU A 62 10.67 -1.08 9.31
N ALA A 63 9.95 -1.14 10.43
CA ALA A 63 10.49 -0.80 11.74
C ALA A 63 11.65 -1.72 12.14
N ALA A 64 11.56 -3.03 11.87
CA ALA A 64 12.62 -3.99 12.14
C ALA A 64 13.87 -3.73 11.28
N ILE A 65 13.71 -3.48 9.98
CA ILE A 65 14.82 -3.10 9.08
C ILE A 65 15.51 -1.84 9.60
N ARG A 66 14.76 -0.75 9.79
CA ARG A 66 15.32 0.54 10.21
C ARG A 66 15.98 0.44 11.58
N THR A 67 15.34 -0.20 12.56
CA THR A 67 15.91 -0.36 13.91
C THR A 67 17.18 -1.21 13.91
N ARG A 68 17.18 -2.35 13.21
CA ARG A 68 18.31 -3.30 13.22
C ARG A 68 19.53 -2.74 12.50
N PHE A 69 19.34 -1.97 11.44
CA PHE A 69 20.42 -1.51 10.57
C PHE A 69 20.71 0.00 10.66
N ARG A 70 20.03 0.77 11.51
CA ARG A 70 20.21 2.22 11.69
C ARG A 70 21.67 2.64 11.87
N ASP A 71 22.39 1.96 12.76
CA ASP A 71 23.78 2.34 13.08
C ASP A 71 24.74 2.06 11.93
N GLN A 72 24.42 1.08 11.09
CA GLN A 72 25.23 0.72 9.92
C GLN A 72 24.89 1.58 8.69
N PHE A 73 23.59 1.86 8.50
CA PHE A 73 23.05 2.54 7.33
C PHE A 73 22.04 3.62 7.76
N PRO A 74 22.51 4.76 8.31
CA PRO A 74 21.62 5.80 8.82
C PRO A 74 20.71 6.43 7.75
N MET A 75 21.05 6.30 6.46
CA MET A 75 20.23 6.78 5.35
C MET A 75 18.88 6.06 5.24
N LEU A 76 18.73 4.85 5.78
CA LEU A 76 17.46 4.11 5.70
C LEU A 76 16.30 4.82 6.42
N GLU A 77 16.61 5.71 7.36
CA GLU A 77 15.62 6.52 8.08
C GLU A 77 14.99 7.63 7.22
N SER A 78 15.65 8.05 6.14
CA SER A 78 15.15 9.12 5.26
C SER A 78 14.56 8.62 3.94
N ILE A 79 14.69 7.32 3.67
CA ILE A 79 14.15 6.68 2.46
C ILE A 79 12.79 6.09 2.81
N HIS A 80 11.75 6.59 2.15
CA HIS A 80 10.37 6.15 2.35
C HIS A 80 9.73 5.69 1.05
N PHE A 81 8.75 4.80 1.17
CA PHE A 81 7.84 4.52 0.07
C PHE A 81 6.90 5.72 -0.15
N GLN A 82 6.73 6.08 -1.41
CA GLN A 82 5.80 7.11 -1.83
C GLN A 82 5.01 6.58 -3.01
N LEU A 83 3.77 6.18 -2.77
CA LEU A 83 2.80 6.11 -3.85
C LEU A 83 2.52 7.55 -4.30
N GLN A 84 2.27 7.75 -5.60
CA GLN A 84 1.70 8.99 -6.13
C GLN A 84 0.65 9.56 -5.17
N VAL A 85 0.69 10.87 -4.88
CA VAL A 85 -0.07 11.59 -3.83
C VAL A 85 -1.29 10.79 -3.37
N ALA A 86 -1.05 9.94 -2.38
CA ALA A 86 -2.02 8.93 -1.98
C ALA A 86 -3.21 9.66 -1.38
N ASN A 87 -4.44 9.39 -1.86
CA ASN A 87 -5.67 10.15 -1.61
C ASN A 87 -5.99 11.31 -2.58
N GLU A 88 -5.34 11.45 -3.73
CA GLU A 88 -5.67 12.54 -4.67
C GLU A 88 -5.89 12.07 -6.12
N LEU A 89 -6.96 12.59 -6.75
CA LEU A 89 -7.21 12.45 -8.18
C LEU A 89 -7.13 13.79 -8.88
N ILE A 90 -6.65 13.76 -10.13
CA ILE A 90 -6.69 14.88 -11.06
C ILE A 90 -7.77 14.63 -12.09
N LEU A 91 -8.75 15.53 -12.16
CA LEU A 91 -9.87 15.46 -13.10
C LEU A 91 -9.83 16.63 -14.07
N ARG A 92 -10.10 16.38 -15.35
CA ARG A 92 -10.31 17.42 -16.38
C ARG A 92 -11.68 17.27 -17.01
N PHE A 93 -12.40 18.37 -17.14
CA PHE A 93 -13.75 18.42 -17.70
C PHE A 93 -13.82 19.19 -19.02
N ASP A 94 -14.86 18.94 -19.79
CA ASP A 94 -15.20 19.75 -20.96
C ASP A 94 -15.59 21.19 -20.55
N PRO A 95 -15.61 22.15 -21.49
CA PRO A 95 -15.90 23.54 -21.18
C PRO A 95 -17.28 23.80 -20.55
N GLU A 96 -18.32 23.06 -20.96
CA GLU A 96 -19.69 23.27 -20.46
C GLU A 96 -19.79 22.80 -19.01
N THR A 97 -19.27 21.62 -18.73
CA THR A 97 -19.24 21.02 -17.40
C THR A 97 -18.34 21.80 -16.46
N ALA A 98 -17.19 22.28 -16.93
CA ALA A 98 -16.30 23.14 -16.15
C ALA A 98 -16.99 24.45 -15.73
N ALA A 99 -17.76 25.08 -16.63
CA ALA A 99 -18.53 26.27 -16.29
C ALA A 99 -19.60 25.98 -15.22
N SER A 100 -20.30 24.83 -15.34
CA SER A 100 -21.27 24.38 -14.32
C SER A 100 -20.61 24.12 -12.96
N ILE A 101 -19.41 23.53 -12.93
CA ILE A 101 -18.62 23.35 -11.69
C ILE A 101 -18.30 24.70 -11.05
N GLN A 102 -17.86 25.69 -11.83
CA GLN A 102 -17.53 27.03 -11.32
C GLN A 102 -18.75 27.77 -10.78
N ALA A 103 -19.92 27.56 -11.39
CA ALA A 103 -21.18 28.10 -10.91
C ALA A 103 -21.73 27.38 -9.66
N GLY A 104 -21.14 26.24 -9.28
CA GLY A 104 -21.63 25.41 -8.18
C GLY A 104 -22.89 24.61 -8.52
N GLU A 105 -23.15 24.39 -9.81
CA GLU A 105 -24.35 23.72 -10.33
C GLU A 105 -24.10 22.26 -10.73
N TYR A 106 -22.83 21.82 -10.74
CA TYR A 106 -22.47 20.45 -11.07
C TYR A 106 -22.65 19.51 -9.87
N HIS A 107 -23.51 18.50 -10.05
CA HIS A 107 -23.85 17.49 -9.03
C HIS A 107 -23.46 16.06 -9.44
N GLY A 108 -22.78 15.89 -10.58
CA GLY A 108 -22.49 14.56 -11.15
C GLY A 108 -21.66 13.65 -10.24
N TRP A 109 -20.91 14.22 -9.28
CA TRP A 109 -20.07 13.50 -8.33
C TRP A 109 -20.69 13.30 -6.94
N ASP A 110 -21.89 13.81 -6.66
CA ASP A 110 -22.39 13.91 -5.27
C ASP A 110 -22.55 12.53 -4.61
N ASP A 111 -23.09 11.55 -5.34
CA ASP A 111 -23.22 10.17 -4.85
C ASP A 111 -21.85 9.52 -4.62
N LEU A 112 -20.87 9.80 -5.50
CA LEU A 112 -19.51 9.29 -5.33
C LEU A 112 -18.83 9.94 -4.12
N ASN A 113 -18.96 11.25 -3.94
CA ASN A 113 -18.37 11.99 -2.83
C ASN A 113 -19.08 11.71 -1.49
N LYS A 114 -20.35 11.28 -1.53
CA LYS A 114 -21.04 10.72 -0.36
C LYS A 114 -20.43 9.38 0.07
N ARG A 115 -20.07 8.53 -0.91
CA ARG A 115 -19.45 7.21 -0.66
C ARG A 115 -17.97 7.33 -0.29
N TYR A 116 -17.24 8.22 -0.95
CA TYR A 116 -15.83 8.48 -0.78
C TYR A 116 -15.66 9.97 -0.48
N PRO A 117 -15.80 10.37 0.80
CA PRO A 117 -15.70 11.77 1.20
C PRO A 117 -14.43 12.43 0.66
N ALA A 118 -14.62 13.42 -0.21
CA ALA A 118 -13.56 14.16 -0.86
C ALA A 118 -13.83 15.66 -0.81
N ASP A 119 -12.78 16.42 -0.64
CA ASP A 119 -12.79 17.87 -0.78
C ASP A 119 -12.40 18.23 -2.22
N VAL A 120 -13.18 19.10 -2.85
CA VAL A 120 -12.94 19.58 -4.23
C VAL A 120 -12.01 20.77 -4.17
N VAL A 121 -10.85 20.67 -4.81
CA VAL A 121 -9.84 21.73 -4.87
C VAL A 121 -9.67 22.17 -6.32
N LEU A 122 -10.15 23.37 -6.64
CA LEU A 122 -9.94 23.96 -7.96
C LEU A 122 -8.47 24.34 -8.12
N SER A 123 -7.81 23.84 -9.18
CA SER A 123 -6.41 24.16 -9.46
C SER A 123 -6.25 25.63 -9.86
N TYR A 124 -5.07 26.19 -9.59
CA TYR A 124 -4.69 27.48 -10.16
C TYR A 124 -4.76 27.41 -11.69
N GLY A 125 -5.61 28.25 -12.29
CA GLY A 125 -5.87 28.22 -13.73
C GLY A 125 -6.97 27.26 -14.18
N PHE A 126 -7.90 26.85 -13.28
CA PHE A 126 -9.07 26.05 -13.64
C PHE A 126 -9.83 26.62 -14.86
N GLU A 127 -10.00 27.94 -14.96
CA GLU A 127 -10.64 28.60 -16.11
C GLU A 127 -10.01 28.24 -17.46
N ARG A 128 -8.68 28.03 -17.47
CA ARG A 128 -7.93 27.74 -18.68
C ARG A 128 -7.77 26.24 -18.92
N PHE A 129 -7.43 25.49 -17.88
CA PHE A 129 -7.06 24.08 -17.99
C PHE A 129 -8.22 23.12 -17.69
N ARG A 130 -9.27 23.61 -17.02
CA ARG A 130 -10.45 22.85 -16.59
C ARG A 130 -10.09 21.64 -15.74
N THR A 131 -8.98 21.74 -15.02
CA THR A 131 -8.41 20.69 -14.20
C THR A 131 -8.61 21.01 -12.73
N LEU A 132 -9.17 20.08 -11.96
CA LEU A 132 -9.27 20.17 -10.50
C LEU A 132 -8.67 18.93 -9.84
N SER A 133 -8.39 19.05 -8.55
CA SER A 133 -8.03 17.93 -7.68
C SER A 133 -9.22 17.52 -6.81
N LEU A 134 -9.44 16.21 -6.68
CA LEU A 134 -10.26 15.65 -5.61
C LEU A 134 -9.35 15.05 -4.54
N ARG A 135 -9.40 15.60 -3.32
CA ARG A 135 -8.63 15.10 -2.19
C ARG A 135 -9.53 14.31 -1.24
N PHE A 136 -9.29 13.02 -1.12
CA PHE A 136 -10.07 12.12 -0.29
C PHE A 136 -9.64 12.23 1.17
N ARG A 137 -10.62 12.14 2.09
CA ARG A 137 -10.35 12.19 3.54
C ARG A 137 -9.72 10.91 4.08
N ALA A 138 -9.96 9.78 3.40
CA ALA A 138 -9.36 8.50 3.71
C ALA A 138 -8.17 8.22 2.79
N LEU A 139 -7.22 7.43 3.27
CA LEU A 139 -6.16 6.87 2.43
C LEU A 139 -6.78 5.80 1.51
N LEU A 140 -6.85 6.12 0.22
CA LEU A 140 -7.46 5.28 -0.80
C LEU A 140 -6.50 5.08 -1.96
N ASN A 141 -6.61 3.94 -2.65
CA ASN A 141 -5.84 3.70 -3.86
C ASN A 141 -6.35 4.57 -5.02
N PRO A 142 -5.58 5.57 -5.46
CA PRO A 142 -6.07 6.50 -6.48
C PRO A 142 -6.25 5.81 -7.83
N ARG A 143 -5.49 4.75 -8.16
CA ARG A 143 -5.68 4.00 -9.41
C ARG A 143 -7.03 3.29 -9.47
N ARG A 144 -7.53 2.78 -8.33
CA ARG A 144 -8.88 2.20 -8.25
C ARG A 144 -9.97 3.25 -8.34
N LEU A 145 -9.74 4.41 -7.75
CA LEU A 145 -10.69 5.51 -7.80
C LEU A 145 -10.81 6.12 -9.21
N VAL A 146 -9.72 6.19 -9.99
CA VAL A 146 -9.79 6.66 -11.39
C VAL A 146 -10.87 5.90 -12.17
N GLY A 147 -10.91 4.57 -12.08
CA GLY A 147 -11.93 3.75 -12.74
C GLY A 147 -13.36 4.10 -12.30
N THR A 148 -13.54 4.46 -11.04
CA THR A 148 -14.84 4.83 -10.46
C THR A 148 -15.29 6.22 -10.93
N TYR A 149 -14.39 7.18 -11.02
CA TYR A 149 -14.70 8.56 -11.40
C TYR A 149 -14.77 8.76 -12.93
N ARG A 150 -14.24 7.83 -13.74
CA ARG A 150 -14.22 7.91 -15.22
C ARG A 150 -15.59 8.06 -15.89
N SER A 151 -16.67 7.65 -15.23
CA SER A 151 -18.02 7.73 -15.79
C SER A 151 -18.74 9.04 -15.49
N LEU A 152 -18.08 10.02 -14.86
CA LEU A 152 -18.67 11.31 -14.57
C LEU A 152 -19.10 12.04 -15.86
N PRO A 153 -20.32 12.62 -15.90
CA PRO A 153 -20.74 13.44 -17.03
C PRO A 153 -19.76 14.58 -17.28
N GLY A 154 -19.38 14.75 -18.55
CA GLY A 154 -18.49 15.80 -19.03
C GLY A 154 -17.02 15.69 -18.63
N LEU A 155 -16.62 14.56 -18.05
CA LEU A 155 -15.23 14.28 -17.72
C LEU A 155 -14.45 13.89 -18.99
N GLU A 156 -13.41 14.65 -19.33
CA GLU A 156 -12.49 14.33 -20.42
C GLU A 156 -11.32 13.45 -19.96
N HIS A 157 -10.87 13.64 -18.72
CA HIS A 157 -9.71 12.92 -18.17
C HIS A 157 -9.85 12.70 -16.66
N ALA A 158 -9.52 11.50 -16.21
CA ALA A 158 -9.23 11.19 -14.81
C ALA A 158 -7.87 10.50 -14.72
N GLY A 159 -7.04 11.00 -13.83
CA GLY A 159 -5.72 10.47 -13.54
C GLY A 159 -5.41 10.55 -12.06
N THR A 160 -4.40 9.82 -11.64
CA THR A 160 -3.80 9.97 -10.33
C THR A 160 -2.97 11.26 -10.31
N ASN A 161 -2.83 11.90 -9.15
CA ASN A 161 -1.90 13.02 -9.03
C ASN A 161 -0.46 12.46 -8.98
N GLY A 162 0.22 12.53 -10.12
CA GLY A 162 1.59 12.07 -10.25
C GLY A 162 2.52 12.87 -9.34
N GLN A 163 3.26 12.17 -8.47
CA GLN A 163 4.37 12.78 -7.77
C GLN A 163 5.61 12.72 -8.68
N PHE A 164 6.36 13.82 -8.73
CA PHE A 164 7.72 13.75 -9.24
C PHE A 164 8.54 12.97 -8.22
N ASN A 165 8.88 11.72 -8.55
CA ASN A 165 9.71 10.87 -7.70
C ASN A 165 11.12 11.47 -7.64
N PHE A 166 11.35 12.29 -6.62
CA PHE A 166 12.64 12.91 -6.39
C PHE A 166 13.50 11.97 -5.55
N VAL A 167 14.49 11.39 -6.22
CA VAL A 167 15.80 11.03 -5.67
C VAL A 167 15.85 9.75 -4.83
N SER A 168 15.10 9.64 -3.73
CA SER A 168 15.18 8.49 -2.83
C SER A 168 13.85 7.74 -2.79
N HIS A 169 13.90 6.42 -2.87
CA HIS A 169 12.70 5.60 -2.99
C HIS A 169 12.89 4.23 -2.36
N LEU A 170 11.80 3.66 -1.86
CA LEU A 170 11.72 2.27 -1.42
C LEU A 170 10.95 1.46 -2.45
N TYR A 171 11.53 0.39 -2.99
CA TYR A 171 10.82 -0.53 -3.89
C TYR A 171 10.49 -1.82 -3.16
N PRO A 172 9.25 -2.03 -2.71
CA PRO A 172 8.82 -3.28 -2.10
C PRO A 172 8.37 -4.28 -3.16
N ARG A 173 8.48 -5.57 -2.84
CA ARG A 173 7.95 -6.65 -3.66
C ARG A 173 7.58 -7.85 -2.80
N ALA A 174 6.41 -8.43 -3.06
CA ALA A 174 6.02 -9.73 -2.55
C ALA A 174 6.62 -10.86 -3.40
N THR A 175 7.15 -11.90 -2.75
CA THR A 175 7.68 -13.12 -3.37
C THR A 175 6.94 -14.34 -2.84
N ASP A 176 7.30 -15.52 -3.33
CA ASP A 176 6.79 -16.80 -2.84
C ASP A 176 7.27 -17.15 -1.42
N ARG A 177 8.30 -16.45 -0.91
CA ARG A 177 8.92 -16.72 0.40
C ARG A 177 8.69 -15.61 1.43
N GLY A 178 8.17 -14.47 1.00
CA GLY A 178 7.94 -13.33 1.87
C GLY A 178 8.04 -12.00 1.12
N MET A 179 8.77 -11.04 1.68
CA MET A 179 8.91 -9.69 1.14
C MET A 179 10.36 -9.36 0.80
N THR A 180 10.58 -8.56 -0.24
CA THR A 180 11.89 -7.97 -0.53
C THR A 180 11.79 -6.46 -0.62
N TYR A 181 12.80 -5.78 -0.09
CA TYR A 181 12.86 -4.32 0.01
C TYR A 181 14.15 -3.82 -0.62
N LEU A 182 14.04 -2.97 -1.63
CA LEU A 182 15.17 -2.27 -2.22
C LEU A 182 15.06 -0.79 -1.88
N PHE A 183 15.90 -0.31 -0.98
CA PHE A 183 16.04 1.10 -0.68
C PHE A 183 17.01 1.71 -1.68
N GLN A 184 16.65 2.86 -2.24
CA GLN A 184 17.47 3.66 -3.16
C GLN A 184 17.65 5.05 -2.57
N SER A 185 18.90 5.52 -2.57
CA SER A 185 19.24 6.92 -2.40
C SER A 185 19.90 7.42 -3.68
N GLY A 186 19.22 8.27 -4.45
CA GLY A 186 19.78 8.96 -5.60
C GLY A 186 20.50 10.26 -5.21
N TRP A 187 21.34 10.81 -6.07
CA TRP A 187 21.79 12.22 -6.00
C TRP A 187 22.46 12.66 -7.31
N GLY A 188 22.85 13.94 -7.39
CA GLY A 188 23.49 14.54 -8.57
C GLY A 188 22.49 15.21 -9.50
N ASP A 189 22.56 14.92 -10.81
CA ASP A 189 21.69 15.49 -11.84
C ASP A 189 20.28 14.84 -11.83
N CYS A 190 19.51 15.17 -10.79
CA CYS A 190 18.19 14.58 -10.56
C CYS A 190 17.06 15.03 -11.50
N PRO A 191 17.05 16.24 -12.08
CA PRO A 191 16.12 16.56 -13.17
C PRO A 191 16.24 15.63 -14.38
N ALA A 192 17.42 15.03 -14.59
CA ALA A 192 17.69 14.05 -15.65
C ALA A 192 17.69 12.59 -15.15
N GLY A 193 17.28 12.32 -13.89
CA GLY A 193 17.18 10.96 -13.34
C GLY A 193 18.33 10.50 -12.44
N CYS A 194 18.95 11.41 -11.69
CA CYS A 194 19.99 11.18 -10.66
C CYS A 194 21.11 10.24 -11.14
N ILE A 195 22.23 10.83 -11.57
CA ILE A 195 23.38 10.09 -12.12
C ILE A 195 24.10 9.19 -11.11
N PHE A 196 23.85 9.35 -9.81
CA PHE A 196 24.40 8.51 -8.76
C PHE A 196 23.28 7.87 -7.94
N ASN A 197 23.45 6.60 -7.58
CA ASN A 197 22.50 5.83 -6.79
C ASN A 197 23.23 4.88 -5.83
N GLU A 198 22.79 4.84 -4.58
CA GLU A 198 23.18 3.86 -3.57
C GLU A 198 21.96 2.99 -3.22
N TYR A 199 22.18 1.69 -3.08
CA TYR A 199 21.09 0.72 -2.89
C TYR A 199 21.35 -0.21 -1.72
N TRP A 200 20.31 -0.48 -0.93
CA TRP A 200 20.32 -1.49 0.13
C TRP A 200 19.21 -2.50 -0.11
N TYR A 201 19.55 -3.78 -0.16
CA TYR A 201 18.61 -4.85 -0.46
C TYR A 201 18.41 -5.76 0.76
N PHE A 202 17.15 -5.93 1.14
CA PHE A 202 16.71 -6.76 2.26
C PHE A 202 15.68 -7.79 1.80
N THR A 203 15.69 -8.94 2.46
CA THR A 203 14.66 -9.96 2.38
C THR A 203 14.02 -10.12 3.76
N VAL A 204 12.73 -10.42 3.78
CA VAL A 204 11.99 -10.76 4.99
C VAL A 204 11.23 -12.05 4.73
N GLU A 205 11.63 -13.12 5.42
CA GLU A 205 11.01 -14.45 5.32
C GLU A 205 10.63 -14.88 6.74
N ASP A 206 9.39 -15.32 6.95
CA ASP A 206 8.86 -15.70 8.28
C ASP A 206 9.05 -14.62 9.38
N GLY A 207 9.02 -13.34 8.99
CA GLY A 207 9.23 -12.19 9.87
C GLY A 207 10.71 -11.89 10.19
N GLU A 208 11.64 -12.69 9.69
CA GLU A 208 13.08 -12.51 9.90
C GLU A 208 13.69 -11.64 8.80
N VAL A 209 14.31 -10.53 9.21
CA VAL A 209 14.97 -9.60 8.30
C VAL A 209 16.41 -10.04 8.03
N GLU A 210 16.74 -10.25 6.75
CA GLU A 210 18.10 -10.49 6.28
C GLU A 210 18.59 -9.32 5.40
N PHE A 211 19.79 -8.84 5.69
CA PHE A 211 20.51 -7.91 4.83
C PHE A 211 21.29 -8.70 3.77
N VAL A 212 21.01 -8.43 2.50
CA VAL A 212 21.59 -9.19 1.39
C VAL A 212 22.82 -8.49 0.82
N PHE A 213 22.67 -7.22 0.41
CA PHE A 213 23.79 -6.44 -0.11
C PHE A 213 23.56 -4.94 -0.02
N HIS A 214 24.66 -4.21 -0.22
CA HIS A 214 24.70 -2.78 -0.39
C HIS A 214 25.52 -2.46 -1.66
N ALA A 215 24.93 -1.75 -2.61
CA ALA A 215 25.55 -1.39 -3.89
C ALA A 215 25.76 0.13 -3.97
N ARG A 216 26.93 0.54 -4.46
CA ARG A 216 27.35 1.94 -4.65
C ARG A 216 27.76 2.18 -6.10
N PRO A 217 27.76 3.43 -6.59
CA PRO A 217 28.19 3.74 -7.95
C PRO A 217 29.61 3.25 -8.28
N GLU A 218 30.51 3.20 -7.28
CA GLU A 218 31.90 2.83 -7.46
C GLU A 218 32.16 1.32 -7.42
N ASN A 219 31.16 0.52 -7.03
CA ASN A 219 31.33 -0.91 -6.80
C ASN A 219 30.74 -1.74 -7.96
N PRO A 220 31.34 -2.90 -8.28
CA PRO A 220 30.76 -3.82 -9.24
C PRO A 220 29.37 -4.27 -8.77
N THR A 221 28.47 -4.43 -9.74
CA THR A 221 27.12 -4.95 -9.53
C THR A 221 27.15 -6.26 -8.74
N PRO A 222 26.53 -6.33 -7.54
CA PRO A 222 26.51 -7.55 -6.74
C PRO A 222 25.87 -8.72 -7.48
N GLU A 223 26.25 -9.95 -7.16
CA GLU A 223 25.71 -11.17 -7.79
C GLU A 223 24.17 -11.22 -7.77
N ARG A 224 23.56 -10.80 -6.66
CA ARG A 224 22.10 -10.76 -6.46
C ARG A 224 21.41 -9.50 -7.00
N TRP A 225 22.11 -8.63 -7.73
CA TRP A 225 21.50 -7.41 -8.28
C TRP A 225 20.32 -7.69 -9.22
N ASN A 226 20.44 -8.71 -10.07
CA ASN A 226 19.36 -9.05 -11.01
C ASN A 226 18.05 -9.40 -10.28
N GLU A 227 18.14 -9.99 -9.09
CA GLU A 227 16.98 -10.30 -8.26
C GLU A 227 16.35 -9.03 -7.67
N ALA A 228 17.18 -8.13 -7.14
CA ALA A 228 16.75 -6.87 -6.53
C ALA A 228 16.19 -5.88 -7.55
N ARG A 229 16.79 -5.82 -8.75
CA ARG A 229 16.35 -4.95 -9.86
C ARG A 229 14.89 -5.21 -10.26
N ARG A 230 14.40 -6.43 -10.06
CA ARG A 230 12.98 -6.76 -10.28
C ARG A 230 12.03 -5.97 -9.38
N ASN A 231 12.45 -5.52 -8.19
CA ASN A 231 11.64 -4.62 -7.37
C ASN A 231 11.35 -3.30 -8.10
N ILE A 232 12.35 -2.77 -8.82
CA ILE A 232 12.18 -1.57 -9.66
C ILE A 232 11.31 -1.89 -10.86
N GLU A 233 11.60 -2.97 -11.59
CA GLU A 233 10.86 -3.36 -12.79
C GLU A 233 9.36 -3.60 -12.50
N GLU A 234 9.02 -4.22 -11.38
CA GLU A 234 7.63 -4.44 -10.98
C GLU A 234 6.94 -3.13 -10.56
N TYR A 235 7.66 -2.25 -9.87
CA TYR A 235 7.16 -0.92 -9.54
C TYR A 235 6.90 -0.08 -10.80
N GLU A 236 7.85 -0.03 -11.73
CA GLU A 236 7.69 0.66 -13.01
C GLU A 236 6.54 0.05 -13.83
N ALA A 237 6.47 -1.28 -13.91
CA ALA A 237 5.39 -1.97 -14.60
C ALA A 237 4.01 -1.67 -13.98
N PHE A 238 3.92 -1.50 -12.65
CA PHE A 238 2.70 -1.07 -11.99
C PHE A 238 2.23 0.29 -12.51
N TYR A 239 3.13 1.24 -12.80
CA TYR A 239 2.76 2.55 -13.34
C TYR A 239 2.54 2.57 -14.84
N ASP A 240 3.31 1.79 -15.60
CA ASP A 240 3.23 1.73 -17.07
C ASP A 240 1.98 1.02 -17.58
N GLN A 241 1.32 0.21 -16.73
CA GLN A 241 0.07 -0.40 -17.12
C GLN A 241 -0.99 0.69 -17.40
N PRO A 242 -1.55 0.76 -18.62
CA PRO A 242 -2.72 1.59 -18.87
C PRO A 242 -3.75 1.18 -17.84
N GLN A 243 -4.39 2.13 -17.17
CA GLN A 243 -5.25 1.82 -16.01
C GLN A 243 -6.39 0.91 -16.43
N ARG A 244 -6.13 -0.40 -16.32
CA ARG A 244 -7.02 -1.50 -16.67
C ARG A 244 -8.05 -1.58 -15.56
N THR A 245 -9.31 -1.68 -15.95
CA THR A 245 -10.43 -1.79 -15.02
C THR A 245 -10.46 -3.15 -14.31
N ASP A 246 -9.71 -4.13 -14.82
CA ASP A 246 -9.71 -5.50 -14.31
C ASP A 246 -8.50 -5.69 -13.40
N SER A 247 -8.73 -5.92 -12.10
CA SER A 247 -7.68 -6.24 -11.13
C SER A 247 -6.80 -7.39 -11.64
N PRO A 248 -5.47 -7.29 -11.61
CA PRO A 248 -4.67 -8.50 -11.54
C PRO A 248 -5.09 -9.26 -10.27
N ARG A 249 -5.37 -10.56 -10.42
CA ARG A 249 -5.53 -11.44 -9.26
C ARG A 249 -4.15 -11.59 -8.64
N PHE A 250 -3.85 -10.83 -7.60
CA PHE A 250 -2.67 -11.08 -6.79
C PHE A 250 -2.81 -12.48 -6.17
N VAL A 251 -1.72 -13.24 -6.21
CA VAL A 251 -1.62 -14.53 -5.55
C VAL A 251 -1.83 -14.28 -4.06
N THR A 252 -2.91 -14.80 -3.51
CA THR A 252 -3.11 -14.82 -2.06
C THR A 252 -1.92 -15.55 -1.45
N LEU A 253 -1.15 -14.86 -0.61
CA LEU A 253 -0.08 -15.47 0.18
C LEU A 253 -0.71 -16.45 1.17
N GLY A 254 -0.80 -17.72 0.80
CA GLY A 254 -1.07 -18.87 1.68
C GLY A 254 -2.49 -19.02 2.24
N ASP A 255 -3.18 -20.06 1.77
CA ASP A 255 -3.93 -20.99 2.64
C ASP A 255 -3.06 -22.24 2.86
#